data_AF-A0A7J3YS47-F1
#
_entry.id   AF-A0A7J3YS47-F1
#
_cell.length_a   1.000
_cell.length_b   1.000
_cell.length_c   1.000
_cell.angle_alpha   90.00
_cell.angle_beta   90.00
_cell.angle_gamma   90.00
#
_symmetry.space_group_name_H-M   'P 1'
#
loop_
_entity.id
_entity.type
_entity.pdbx_description
1 polymer ?
#
loop_
_entity_poly.entity_id
_entity_poly.type
_entity_poly.pdbx_seq_one_letter_code
_entity_poly.pdbx_strand_id
1 'polypeptide(L)'
;MWLIKNLEDAEKLVLGSTILGTGGGGDPKEGLMHLKKALEEVGSIKIVSLEELPEDSLIVVPYYVGSIAPGLKSKKPVKIPDPMLRALETLESVLGIKANAVVASEMGGDNTPIALSIGARLSLPAVDGDLLGRAAPELHQCSVHIFDVPMYPSVIVSETGDVVIVKEYADIDDYESIARYMSVLSGKFVAVVDTP
;
A
#
# COMPACT_ATOMS: atom_id res chain seq x y z
N MET A 1 -4.73 12.12 16.71
CA MET A 1 -5.50 11.01 16.11
C MET A 1 -6.78 11.53 15.50
N TRP A 2 -7.04 11.17 14.25
CA TRP A 2 -8.28 11.40 13.54
C TRP A 2 -8.96 10.06 13.18
N LEU A 3 -10.28 10.07 13.01
CA LEU A 3 -11.07 8.87 12.74
C LEU A 3 -12.00 9.13 11.56
N ILE A 4 -11.91 8.31 10.51
CA ILE A 4 -12.97 8.20 9.50
C ILE A 4 -14.04 7.29 10.10
N LYS A 5 -15.24 7.82 10.32
CA LYS A 5 -16.34 7.06 10.96
C LYS A 5 -17.53 6.82 10.07
N ASN A 6 -17.64 7.57 8.98
CA ASN A 6 -18.79 7.53 8.09
C ASN A 6 -18.36 7.82 6.64
N LEU A 7 -19.32 7.66 5.73
CA LEU A 7 -19.08 7.84 4.31
C LEU A 7 -18.74 9.28 3.93
N GLU A 8 -19.29 10.28 4.63
CA GLU A 8 -19.02 11.69 4.37
C GLU A 8 -17.54 12.05 4.66
N ASP A 9 -16.98 11.51 5.75
CA ASP A 9 -15.55 11.65 6.07
C ASP A 9 -14.68 11.02 4.97
N ALA A 10 -15.08 9.83 4.48
CA ALA A 10 -14.38 9.14 3.40
C ALA A 10 -14.44 9.91 2.08
N GLU A 11 -15.61 10.46 1.72
CA GLU A 11 -15.79 11.30 0.52
C GLU A 11 -14.91 12.55 0.56
N LYS A 12 -14.80 13.22 1.72
CA LYS A 12 -13.93 14.38 1.91
C LYS A 12 -12.45 14.02 1.76
N LEU A 13 -12.01 12.92 2.37
CA LEU A 13 -10.63 12.44 2.26
C LEU A 13 -10.28 12.10 0.80
N VAL A 14 -11.14 11.35 0.12
CA VAL A 14 -10.96 10.98 -1.30
C VAL A 14 -10.91 12.23 -2.18
N LEU A 15 -11.82 13.19 -1.99
CA LEU A 15 -11.81 14.44 -2.76
C LEU A 15 -10.52 15.24 -2.53
N GLY A 16 -10.11 15.40 -1.27
CA GLY A 16 -8.89 16.12 -0.91
C GLY A 16 -7.64 15.48 -1.50
N SER A 17 -7.46 14.17 -1.29
CA SER A 17 -6.33 13.40 -1.83
C SER A 17 -6.31 13.37 -3.36
N THR A 18 -7.47 13.38 -4.02
CA THR A 18 -7.58 13.51 -5.49
C THR A 18 -7.02 14.84 -5.98
N ILE A 19 -7.38 15.95 -5.32
CA ILE A 19 -6.90 17.29 -5.68
C ILE A 19 -5.39 17.39 -5.45
N LEU A 20 -4.92 16.89 -4.30
CA LEU A 20 -3.50 16.93 -3.92
C LEU A 20 -2.64 15.92 -4.68
N GLY A 21 -3.23 14.88 -5.27
CA GLY A 21 -2.55 13.90 -6.12
C GLY A 21 -2.11 14.44 -7.48
N THR A 22 -2.42 15.70 -7.82
CA THR A 22 -1.92 16.39 -9.04
C THR A 22 -2.27 15.69 -10.37
N GLY A 23 -3.38 14.93 -10.40
CA GLY A 23 -3.86 14.24 -11.61
C GLY A 23 -3.43 12.77 -11.75
N GLY A 24 -2.65 12.25 -10.80
CA GLY A 24 -2.33 10.82 -10.67
C GLY A 24 -3.00 10.19 -9.45
N GLY A 25 -2.47 9.05 -8.98
CA GLY A 25 -2.86 8.45 -7.70
C GLY A 25 -4.12 7.56 -7.72
N GLY A 26 -4.58 7.17 -8.92
CA GLY A 26 -5.68 6.25 -9.16
C GLY A 26 -7.09 6.87 -9.19
N ASP A 27 -8.11 6.04 -9.44
CA ASP A 27 -9.50 6.50 -9.61
C ASP A 27 -10.15 6.79 -8.24
N PRO A 28 -10.61 8.02 -7.98
CA PRO A 28 -11.29 8.38 -6.73
C PRO A 28 -12.49 7.49 -6.38
N LYS A 29 -13.15 6.92 -7.38
CA LYS A 29 -14.27 5.99 -7.16
C LYS A 29 -13.82 4.68 -6.53
N GLU A 30 -12.68 4.15 -6.96
CA GLU A 30 -12.09 2.94 -6.39
C GLU A 30 -11.66 3.21 -4.94
N GLY A 31 -10.99 4.34 -4.70
CA GLY A 31 -10.62 4.76 -3.35
C GLY A 31 -11.81 4.88 -2.40
N LEU A 32 -12.91 5.50 -2.84
CA LEU A 32 -14.13 5.58 -2.04
C LEU A 32 -14.73 4.20 -1.75
N MET A 33 -14.69 3.27 -2.72
CA MET A 33 -15.13 1.89 -2.50
C MET A 33 -14.27 1.18 -1.44
N HIS A 34 -12.95 1.40 -1.45
CA HIS A 34 -12.05 0.81 -0.46
C HIS A 34 -12.32 1.30 0.96
N LEU A 35 -12.53 2.60 1.16
CA LEU A 35 -12.87 3.16 2.48
C LEU A 35 -14.25 2.72 2.92
N LYS A 36 -15.25 2.74 2.02
CA LYS A 36 -16.59 2.27 2.33
C LYS A 36 -16.58 0.82 2.83
N LYS A 37 -15.87 -0.07 2.12
CA LYS A 37 -15.74 -1.46 2.51
C LYS A 37 -15.05 -1.62 3.87
N ALA A 38 -13.97 -0.88 4.11
CA ALA A 38 -13.29 -0.91 5.41
C ALA A 38 -14.19 -0.38 6.56
N LEU A 39 -15.01 0.64 6.31
CA LEU A 39 -15.99 1.14 7.28
C LEU A 39 -17.09 0.10 7.57
N GLU A 40 -17.57 -0.61 6.54
CA GLU A 40 -18.56 -1.69 6.71
C GLU A 40 -17.98 -2.88 7.49
N GLU A 41 -16.72 -3.23 7.27
CA GLU A 41 -16.04 -4.37 7.90
C GLU A 41 -15.55 -4.07 9.32
N VAL A 42 -15.00 -2.87 9.56
CA VAL A 42 -14.24 -2.53 10.78
C VAL A 42 -14.90 -1.40 11.59
N GLY A 43 -15.83 -0.65 11.01
CA GLY A 43 -16.60 0.42 11.65
C GLY A 43 -15.89 1.77 11.73
N SER A 44 -14.55 1.80 11.77
CA SER A 44 -13.78 3.05 11.72
C SER A 44 -12.36 2.84 11.23
N ILE A 45 -11.76 3.87 10.63
CA ILE A 45 -10.37 3.88 10.18
C ILE A 45 -9.61 4.89 11.04
N LYS A 46 -8.49 4.46 11.63
CA LYS A 46 -7.67 5.27 12.52
C LYS A 46 -6.53 5.92 11.76
N ILE A 47 -6.41 7.24 11.87
CA ILE A 47 -5.27 8.01 11.38
C ILE A 47 -4.54 8.61 12.58
N VAL A 48 -3.24 8.42 12.66
CA VAL A 48 -2.38 8.85 13.77
C VAL A 48 -1.23 9.70 13.26
N SER A 49 -0.79 10.69 14.03
CA SER A 49 0.48 11.36 13.73
C SER A 49 1.65 10.49 14.19
N LEU A 50 2.86 10.80 13.72
CA LEU A 50 4.07 10.06 14.11
C LEU A 50 4.32 10.12 15.62
N GLU A 51 3.99 11.24 16.27
CA GLU A 51 4.17 11.45 17.72
C GLU A 51 3.23 10.59 18.58
N GLU A 52 2.19 10.00 17.98
CA GLU A 52 1.26 9.10 18.66
C GLU A 52 1.72 7.64 18.63
N LEU A 53 2.79 7.35 17.88
CA LEU A 53 3.40 6.03 17.80
C LEU A 53 4.61 5.91 18.75
N PRO A 54 4.90 4.71 19.30
CA PRO A 54 6.18 4.44 19.94
C PRO A 54 7.37 4.80 19.04
N GLU A 55 8.46 5.28 19.61
CA GLU A 55 9.66 5.71 18.88
C GLU A 55 10.32 4.57 18.08
N ASP A 56 10.16 3.33 18.52
CA ASP A 56 10.66 2.11 17.88
C ASP A 56 9.63 1.41 16.99
N SER A 57 8.59 2.13 16.55
CA SER A 57 7.53 1.57 15.72
C SER A 57 8.01 1.16 14.33
N LEU A 58 7.67 -0.07 13.93
CA LEU A 58 7.74 -0.51 12.55
C LEU A 58 6.54 0.04 11.77
N ILE A 59 6.81 0.93 10.82
CA ILE A 59 5.81 1.48 9.90
C ILE A 59 6.10 0.88 8.53
N VAL A 60 5.08 0.30 7.88
CA VAL A 60 5.25 -0.32 6.56
C VAL A 60 4.39 0.37 5.52
N VAL A 61 4.73 0.17 4.25
CA VAL A 61 4.00 0.77 3.12
C VAL A 61 3.29 -0.34 2.33
N PRO A 62 1.98 -0.56 2.56
CA PRO A 62 1.22 -1.54 1.82
C PRO A 62 0.54 -0.92 0.59
N TYR A 63 0.70 -1.54 -0.58
CA TYR A 63 0.05 -1.08 -1.81
C TYR A 63 -0.11 -2.22 -2.82
N TYR A 64 -0.80 -1.93 -3.92
CA TYR A 64 -0.94 -2.85 -5.05
C TYR A 64 -0.19 -2.33 -6.27
N VAL A 65 0.48 -3.24 -6.97
CA VAL A 65 1.06 -2.95 -8.28
C VAL A 65 0.21 -3.63 -9.34
N GLY A 66 -0.51 -2.83 -10.13
CA GLY A 66 -1.29 -3.29 -11.27
C GLY A 66 -0.43 -3.55 -12.51
N SER A 67 -0.98 -4.30 -13.46
CA SER A 67 -0.40 -4.41 -14.81
C SER A 67 -1.15 -3.52 -15.80
N ILE A 68 -0.40 -2.77 -16.61
CA ILE A 68 -0.93 -1.94 -17.71
C ILE A 68 -0.98 -2.70 -19.04
N ALA A 69 -0.51 -3.96 -19.07
CA ALA A 69 -0.45 -4.73 -20.32
C ALA A 69 -1.87 -5.12 -20.79
N PRO A 70 -2.27 -4.74 -22.02
CA PRO A 70 -3.62 -4.95 -22.52
C PRO A 70 -3.94 -6.44 -22.67
N GLY A 71 -5.16 -6.83 -22.30
CA GLY A 71 -5.67 -8.19 -22.50
C GLY A 71 -5.19 -9.23 -21.48
N LEU A 72 -4.45 -8.82 -20.43
CA LEU A 72 -4.10 -9.72 -19.35
C LEU A 72 -5.34 -10.11 -18.56
N LYS A 73 -5.65 -11.41 -18.56
CA LYS A 73 -6.55 -12.06 -17.61
C LYS A 73 -5.86 -13.33 -17.16
N SER A 74 -5.59 -13.43 -15.86
CA SER A 74 -5.09 -14.68 -15.31
C SER A 74 -6.13 -15.79 -15.48
N LYS A 75 -5.73 -16.90 -16.11
CA LYS A 75 -6.50 -18.16 -16.08
C LYS A 75 -6.07 -19.05 -14.92
N LYS A 76 -5.09 -18.61 -14.12
CA LYS A 76 -4.60 -19.34 -12.95
C LYS A 76 -5.63 -19.24 -11.83
N PRO A 77 -5.84 -20.31 -11.04
CA PRO A 77 -6.73 -20.25 -9.90
C PRO A 77 -6.18 -19.33 -8.81
N VAL A 78 -7.07 -18.71 -8.04
CA VAL A 78 -6.71 -18.03 -6.80
C VAL A 78 -6.26 -19.08 -5.78
N LYS A 79 -5.05 -18.92 -5.25
CA LYS A 79 -4.46 -19.77 -4.19
C LYS A 79 -4.27 -19.03 -2.87
N ILE A 80 -4.09 -17.71 -2.93
CA ILE A 80 -3.93 -16.84 -1.76
C ILE A 80 -5.13 -15.87 -1.75
N PRO A 81 -6.14 -16.09 -0.89
CA PRO A 81 -7.35 -15.27 -0.86
C PRO A 81 -7.11 -13.83 -0.44
N ASP A 82 -6.14 -13.60 0.46
CA ASP A 82 -5.72 -12.27 0.89
C ASP A 82 -4.20 -12.11 0.70
N PRO A 83 -3.76 -11.67 -0.49
CA PRO A 83 -2.35 -11.44 -0.80
C PRO A 83 -1.69 -10.41 0.12
N MET A 84 -2.45 -9.41 0.58
CA MET A 84 -1.94 -8.32 1.41
C MET A 84 -1.64 -8.79 2.84
N LEU A 85 -2.59 -9.51 3.45
CA LEU A 85 -2.34 -10.16 4.75
C LEU A 85 -1.14 -11.11 4.65
N ARG A 86 -1.08 -11.93 3.59
CA ARG A 86 0.06 -12.83 3.38
C ARG A 86 1.38 -12.07 3.24
N ALA A 87 1.40 -10.94 2.54
CA ALA A 87 2.60 -10.13 2.37
C ALA A 87 3.10 -9.59 3.71
N LEU A 88 2.19 -9.01 4.51
CA LEU A 88 2.52 -8.51 5.85
C LEU A 88 3.03 -9.63 6.77
N GLU A 89 2.30 -10.74 6.89
CA GLU A 89 2.72 -11.87 7.75
C GLU A 89 4.09 -12.42 7.35
N THR A 90 4.37 -12.46 6.05
CA THR A 90 5.67 -12.92 5.54
C THR A 90 6.77 -11.90 5.90
N LEU A 91 6.52 -10.60 5.75
CA LEU A 91 7.49 -9.56 6.10
C LEU A 91 7.78 -9.58 7.61
N GLU A 92 6.75 -9.64 8.44
CA GLU A 92 6.88 -9.74 9.90
C GLU A 92 7.65 -11.01 10.31
N SER A 93 7.43 -12.12 9.61
CA SER A 93 8.21 -13.35 9.84
C SER A 93 9.68 -13.22 9.46
N VAL A 94 10.01 -12.42 8.44
CA VAL A 94 11.40 -12.16 8.02
C VAL A 94 12.09 -11.22 9.01
N LEU A 95 11.39 -10.19 9.48
CA LEU A 95 11.93 -9.18 10.41
C LEU A 95 11.96 -9.68 11.87
N GLY A 96 11.09 -10.61 12.24
CA GLY A 96 10.93 -11.08 13.61
C GLY A 96 10.19 -10.09 14.53
N ILE A 97 9.59 -9.04 13.96
CA ILE A 97 8.81 -8.01 14.65
C ILE A 97 7.49 -7.75 13.90
N LYS A 98 6.49 -7.23 14.62
CA LYS A 98 5.16 -6.91 14.07
C LYS A 98 5.09 -5.46 13.63
N ALA A 99 4.36 -5.17 12.56
CA ALA A 99 4.11 -3.80 12.14
C ALA A 99 3.22 -3.09 13.17
N ASN A 100 3.50 -1.81 13.42
CA ASN A 100 2.75 -0.96 14.35
C ASN A 100 1.76 -0.05 13.63
N ALA A 101 2.09 0.36 12.40
CA ALA A 101 1.25 1.23 11.58
C ALA A 101 1.54 1.01 10.09
N VAL A 102 0.68 1.58 9.25
CA VAL A 102 0.88 1.67 7.80
C VAL A 102 0.98 3.12 7.37
N VAL A 103 1.62 3.40 6.24
CA VAL A 103 1.61 4.72 5.61
C VAL A 103 1.32 4.58 4.12
N ALA A 104 0.66 5.58 3.53
CA ALA A 104 0.41 5.58 2.10
C ALA A 104 1.73 5.75 1.33
N SER A 105 1.86 5.06 0.20
CA SER A 105 3.02 5.25 -0.68
C SER A 105 3.03 6.65 -1.29
N GLU A 106 1.86 7.17 -1.65
CA GLU A 106 1.70 8.49 -2.22
C GLU A 106 0.30 9.08 -1.96
N MET A 107 0.19 10.39 -2.14
CA MET A 107 -1.09 11.11 -2.12
C MET A 107 -1.88 10.86 -3.41
N GLY A 108 -3.11 10.35 -3.29
CA GLY A 108 -3.91 10.01 -4.47
C GLY A 108 -5.36 9.62 -4.15
N GLY A 109 -6.24 9.76 -5.15
CA GLY A 109 -7.67 9.45 -5.02
C GLY A 109 -7.97 7.97 -4.75
N ASP A 110 -7.03 7.07 -5.07
CA ASP A 110 -7.08 5.64 -4.74
C ASP A 110 -5.93 5.24 -3.80
N ASN A 111 -4.70 5.66 -4.11
CA ASN A 111 -3.49 5.24 -3.39
C ASN A 111 -3.50 5.60 -1.89
N THR A 112 -4.05 6.76 -1.51
CA THR A 112 -4.22 7.10 -0.09
C THR A 112 -5.35 6.26 0.53
N PRO A 113 -6.58 6.24 -0.01
CA PRO A 113 -7.66 5.38 0.48
C PRO A 113 -7.33 3.89 0.63
N ILE A 114 -6.61 3.29 -0.32
CA ILE A 114 -6.30 1.86 -0.28
C ILE A 114 -5.35 1.52 0.87
N ALA A 115 -4.33 2.34 1.12
CA ALA A 115 -3.42 2.15 2.25
C ALA A 115 -4.17 2.23 3.59
N LEU A 116 -5.06 3.23 3.74
CA LEU A 116 -5.93 3.39 4.91
C LEU A 116 -6.88 2.20 5.10
N SER A 117 -7.49 1.72 4.01
CA SER A 117 -8.36 0.55 3.99
C SER A 117 -7.62 -0.72 4.40
N ILE A 118 -6.40 -0.92 3.88
CA ILE A 118 -5.54 -2.04 4.25
C ILE A 118 -5.19 -1.98 5.73
N GLY A 119 -4.71 -0.84 6.24
CA GLY A 119 -4.39 -0.64 7.65
C GLY A 119 -5.56 -1.03 8.55
N ALA A 120 -6.74 -0.46 8.27
CA ALA A 120 -7.95 -0.75 9.04
C ALA A 120 -8.29 -2.25 9.07
N ARG A 121 -8.27 -2.92 7.92
CA ARG A 121 -8.58 -4.36 7.80
C ARG A 121 -7.54 -5.25 8.49
N LEU A 122 -6.29 -4.78 8.60
CA LEU A 122 -5.20 -5.43 9.33
C LEU A 122 -5.10 -4.99 10.80
N SER A 123 -6.06 -4.19 11.29
CA SER A 123 -6.06 -3.63 12.64
C SER A 123 -4.85 -2.75 12.98
N LEU A 124 -4.25 -2.12 11.96
CA LEU A 124 -3.16 -1.15 12.07
C LEU A 124 -3.68 0.28 11.82
N PRO A 125 -3.28 1.28 12.63
CA PRO A 125 -3.54 2.68 12.28
C PRO A 125 -2.75 3.08 11.03
N ALA A 126 -3.28 4.03 10.26
CA ALA A 126 -2.55 4.70 9.20
C ALA A 126 -1.87 5.95 9.74
N VAL A 127 -0.64 6.22 9.33
CA VAL A 127 0.07 7.47 9.63
C VAL A 127 -0.54 8.60 8.79
N ASP A 128 -0.69 9.78 9.39
CA ASP A 128 -1.07 11.03 8.72
C ASP A 128 0.09 11.54 7.86
N GLY A 129 0.29 10.91 6.72
CA GLY A 129 1.37 11.21 5.79
C GLY A 129 1.45 10.19 4.65
N ASP A 130 2.36 10.47 3.73
CA ASP A 130 2.72 9.61 2.62
C ASP A 130 4.19 9.81 2.26
N LEU A 131 4.76 8.99 1.37
CA LEU A 131 6.18 9.09 1.04
C LEU A 131 6.52 10.17 0.01
N LEU A 132 5.55 10.87 -0.58
CA LEU A 132 5.77 11.67 -1.78
C LEU A 132 5.11 13.07 -1.77
N GLY A 133 4.01 13.26 -1.03
CA GLY A 133 3.20 14.47 -0.94
C GLY A 133 2.32 14.78 -2.15
N ARG A 134 2.40 13.97 -3.21
CA ARG A 134 1.63 14.03 -4.48
C ARG A 134 1.66 12.65 -5.13
N ALA A 135 1.03 12.47 -6.29
CA ALA A 135 1.25 11.28 -7.11
C ALA A 135 2.46 11.44 -8.06
N ALA A 136 3.19 10.36 -8.30
CA ALA A 136 4.26 10.27 -9.30
C ALA A 136 4.25 8.91 -10.02
N PRO A 137 4.81 8.82 -11.24
CA PRO A 137 4.85 7.57 -11.98
C PRO A 137 5.89 6.56 -11.47
N GLU A 138 6.96 7.03 -10.83
CA GLU A 138 8.20 6.27 -10.59
C GLU A 138 8.66 6.42 -9.14
N LEU A 139 9.20 5.34 -8.56
CA LEU A 139 9.56 5.26 -7.14
C LEU A 139 10.76 6.13 -6.74
N HIS A 140 11.68 6.47 -7.66
CA HIS A 140 12.84 7.30 -7.33
C HIS A 140 12.49 8.72 -6.84
N GLN A 141 11.23 9.14 -6.95
CA GLN A 141 10.77 10.46 -6.51
C GLN A 141 10.37 10.48 -5.03
N CYS A 142 10.24 9.32 -4.38
CA CYS A 142 9.78 9.23 -3.00
C CYS A 142 10.85 9.60 -1.97
N SER A 143 10.39 10.05 -0.80
CA SER A 143 11.24 10.53 0.29
C SER A 143 12.22 9.47 0.77
N VAL A 144 11.80 8.21 0.84
CA VAL A 144 12.67 7.12 1.34
C VAL A 144 13.86 6.89 0.42
N HIS A 145 13.69 7.06 -0.89
CA HIS A 145 14.82 7.04 -1.83
C HIS A 145 15.74 8.25 -1.63
N ILE A 146 15.17 9.45 -1.50
CA ILE A 146 15.94 10.69 -1.29
C ILE A 146 16.77 10.66 -0.01
N PHE A 147 16.28 9.97 1.03
CA PHE A 147 16.95 9.82 2.33
C PHE A 147 17.74 8.51 2.47
N ASP A 148 17.98 7.79 1.38
CA ASP A 148 18.73 6.51 1.37
C ASP A 148 18.18 5.45 2.33
N VAL A 149 16.87 5.46 2.59
CA VAL A 149 16.17 4.43 3.35
C VAL A 149 15.84 3.27 2.40
N PRO A 150 16.37 2.06 2.65
CA PRO A 150 16.12 0.92 1.78
C PRO A 150 14.66 0.48 1.86
N MET A 151 14.05 0.16 0.72
CA MET A 151 12.70 -0.41 0.68
C MET A 151 12.68 -1.91 1.01
N TYR A 152 13.83 -2.52 1.31
CA TYR A 152 13.99 -3.95 1.58
C TYR A 152 14.29 -4.24 3.06
N PRO A 153 14.00 -5.46 3.57
CA PRO A 153 13.32 -6.54 2.86
C PRO A 153 11.89 -6.14 2.52
N SER A 154 11.44 -6.51 1.32
CA SER A 154 10.05 -6.32 0.90
C SER A 154 9.43 -7.64 0.46
N VAL A 155 8.11 -7.68 0.47
CA VAL A 155 7.35 -8.88 0.10
C VAL A 155 6.34 -8.53 -0.98
N ILE A 156 6.38 -9.32 -2.07
CA ILE A 156 5.50 -9.19 -3.22
C ILE A 156 4.70 -10.50 -3.35
N VAL A 157 3.37 -10.40 -3.35
CA VAL A 157 2.47 -11.56 -3.34
C VAL A 157 1.47 -11.49 -4.49
N SER A 158 1.36 -12.57 -5.25
CA SER A 158 0.29 -12.76 -6.24
C SER A 158 -0.86 -13.59 -5.65
N GLU A 159 -2.10 -13.27 -6.02
CA GLU A 159 -3.26 -14.11 -5.64
C GLU A 159 -3.15 -15.54 -6.21
N THR A 160 -2.34 -15.72 -7.26
CA THR A 160 -2.11 -17.00 -7.93
C THR A 160 -1.13 -17.92 -7.20
N GLY A 161 -0.50 -17.43 -6.12
CA GLY A 161 0.28 -18.23 -5.18
C GLY A 161 1.78 -17.92 -5.11
N ASP A 162 2.28 -16.91 -5.82
CA ASP A 162 3.68 -16.51 -5.76
C ASP A 162 3.89 -15.60 -4.54
N VAL A 163 4.92 -15.89 -3.75
CA VAL A 163 5.36 -15.08 -2.61
C VAL A 163 6.86 -14.85 -2.80
N VAL A 164 7.26 -13.62 -3.06
CA VAL A 164 8.64 -13.24 -3.34
C VAL A 164 9.11 -12.30 -2.24
N ILE A 165 10.25 -12.63 -1.64
CA ILE A 165 10.95 -11.74 -0.70
C ILE A 165 12.10 -11.12 -1.47
N VAL A 166 12.07 -9.79 -1.64
CA VAL A 166 13.21 -9.04 -2.14
C VAL A 166 14.07 -8.70 -0.94
N LYS A 167 15.20 -9.40 -0.79
CA LYS A 167 16.11 -9.16 0.34
C LYS A 167 16.97 -7.92 0.13
N GLU A 168 17.37 -7.68 -1.11
CA GLU A 168 18.20 -6.57 -1.57
C GLU A 168 17.90 -6.35 -3.06
N TYR A 169 18.20 -5.14 -3.57
CA TYR A 169 18.16 -4.79 -4.99
C TYR A 169 19.37 -3.90 -5.33
N ALA A 170 19.76 -3.85 -6.60
CA ALA A 170 20.92 -3.07 -7.03
C ALA A 170 20.58 -1.57 -7.21
N ASP A 171 19.38 -1.28 -7.71
CA ASP A 171 18.87 0.07 -7.93
C ASP A 171 17.35 0.13 -7.67
N ILE A 172 16.81 1.32 -7.37
CA ILE A 172 15.36 1.48 -7.14
C ILE A 172 14.53 1.19 -8.40
N ASP A 173 15.06 1.48 -9.58
CA ASP A 173 14.40 1.19 -10.86
C ASP A 173 14.34 -0.34 -11.09
N ASP A 174 15.32 -1.09 -10.59
CA ASP A 174 15.30 -2.56 -10.62
C ASP A 174 14.21 -3.10 -9.68
N TYR A 175 14.07 -2.53 -8.49
CA TYR A 175 13.01 -2.90 -7.55
C TYR A 175 11.62 -2.66 -8.14
N GLU A 176 11.41 -1.47 -8.71
CA GLU A 176 10.15 -1.15 -9.40
C GLU A 176 9.86 -2.15 -10.53
N SER A 177 10.87 -2.48 -11.32
CA SER A 177 10.77 -3.44 -12.42
C SER A 177 10.41 -4.84 -11.93
N ILE A 178 10.97 -5.31 -10.81
CA ILE A 178 10.63 -6.60 -10.19
C ILE A 178 9.13 -6.62 -9.84
N ALA A 179 8.62 -5.60 -9.15
CA ALA A 179 7.21 -5.54 -8.76
C ALA A 179 6.27 -5.48 -9.96
N ARG A 180 6.61 -4.69 -10.99
CA ARG A 180 5.83 -4.60 -12.23
C ARG A 180 5.84 -5.90 -13.03
N TYR A 181 6.98 -6.59 -13.14
CA TYR A 181 7.00 -7.89 -13.83
C TYR A 181 6.20 -8.96 -13.09
N MET A 182 6.21 -8.92 -11.76
CA MET A 182 5.38 -9.81 -10.95
C MET A 182 3.88 -9.57 -11.20
N SER A 183 3.43 -8.32 -11.39
CA SER A 183 2.02 -8.02 -11.74
C SER A 183 1.64 -8.54 -13.14
N VAL A 184 2.58 -8.51 -14.09
CA VAL A 184 2.39 -9.12 -15.42
C VAL A 184 2.28 -10.64 -15.32
N LEU A 185 3.13 -11.29 -14.53
CA LEU A 185 3.13 -12.75 -14.33
C LEU A 185 1.87 -13.24 -13.59
N SER A 186 1.35 -12.45 -12.65
CA SER A 186 0.06 -12.73 -11.99
C SER A 186 -1.10 -12.56 -12.97
N GLY A 187 -0.96 -11.63 -13.93
CA GLY A 187 -1.94 -11.32 -14.97
C GLY A 187 -3.03 -10.35 -14.51
N LYS A 188 -2.80 -9.63 -13.41
CA LYS A 188 -3.75 -8.65 -12.87
C LYS A 188 -3.04 -7.61 -11.99
N PHE A 189 -2.67 -8.00 -10.78
CA PHE A 189 -1.99 -7.18 -9.78
C PHE A 189 -1.15 -8.07 -8.86
N VAL A 190 -0.28 -7.45 -8.06
CA VAL A 190 0.34 -8.06 -6.88
C VAL A 190 0.19 -7.14 -5.68
N ALA A 191 0.10 -7.71 -4.49
CA ALA A 191 0.22 -6.98 -3.23
C ALA A 191 1.69 -6.79 -2.89
N VAL A 192 2.05 -5.62 -2.38
CA VAL A 192 3.39 -5.29 -1.94
C VAL A 192 3.32 -4.73 -0.52
N VAL A 193 4.23 -5.18 0.34
CA VAL A 193 4.54 -4.51 1.61
C VAL A 193 6.05 -4.32 1.65
N ASP A 194 6.47 -3.07 1.77
CA ASP A 194 7.87 -2.68 1.73
C ASP A 194 8.17 -1.55 2.72
N THR A 195 9.41 -1.06 2.64
CA THR A 195 9.91 0.07 3.44
C THR A 195 9.68 -0.16 4.95
N PRO A 196 10.18 -1.29 5.52
CA PRO A 196 10.15 -1.51 6.95
C PRO A 196 11.13 -0.61 7.71
#